data_AF-A0A368ZNH4-F1
#
_entry.id   AF-A0A368ZNH4-F1
#
_cell.length_a   1.000
_cell.length_b   1.000
_cell.length_c   1.000
_cell.angle_alpha   90.00
_cell.angle_beta   90.00
_cell.angle_gamma   90.00
#
_symmetry.space_group_name_H-M   'P 1'
#
loop_
_entity.id
_entity.type
_entity.pdbx_description
1 polymer ?
#
loop_
_entity_poly.entity_id
_entity_poly.type
_entity_poly.pdbx_seq_one_letter_code
_entity_poly.pdbx_strand_id
1 'polypeptide(L)' 'MEEGFKQIYGDSVFSFLFDYKMEVARKLLESGEYNVNEVGLRVGYSTGSHFIAAFKKKYGTTPKKYITASS' A
#
# COMPACT_ATOMS: atom_id res chain seq x y z
N MET A 1 15.39 29.61 2.34
CA MET A 1 14.17 29.12 3.03
C MET A 1 13.36 28.21 2.10
N GLU A 2 13.96 27.14 1.54
CA GLU A 2 13.26 26.24 0.61
C GLU A 2 13.30 24.75 1.00
N GLU A 3 14.16 24.36 1.93
CA GLU A 3 14.37 22.93 2.25
C GLU A 3 13.28 22.37 3.19
N GLY A 4 12.67 23.21 4.05
CA GLY A 4 11.66 22.77 5.01
C GLY A 4 10.25 22.54 4.42
N PHE A 5 9.90 23.22 3.32
CA PHE A 5 8.57 23.13 2.73
C PHE A 5 8.36 21.78 2.02
N LYS A 6 9.37 21.31 1.27
CA LYS A 6 9.34 19.99 0.63
C LYS A 6 9.41 18.83 1.62
N GLN A 7 10.13 18.97 2.74
CA GLN A 7 10.13 17.94 3.78
C GLN A 7 8.75 17.82 4.42
N ILE A 8 8.20 18.91 4.98
CA ILE A 8 6.94 18.80 5.74
C ILE A 8 5.76 18.52 4.81
N TYR A 9 5.60 19.28 3.72
CA TYR A 9 4.47 19.08 2.81
C TYR A 9 4.68 17.90 1.87
N GLY A 10 5.87 17.70 1.33
CA GLY A 10 6.17 16.56 0.48
C GLY A 10 6.02 15.24 1.23
N ASP A 11 6.60 15.11 2.43
CA ASP A 11 6.43 13.89 3.22
C ASP A 11 4.96 13.68 3.62
N SER A 12 4.21 14.75 3.93
CA SER A 12 2.78 14.63 4.24
C SER A 12 1.93 14.19 3.05
N VAL A 13 2.18 14.72 1.84
CA VAL A 13 1.44 14.34 0.62
C VAL A 13 1.82 12.93 0.18
N PHE A 14 3.11 12.57 0.24
CA PHE A 14 3.55 11.22 -0.05
C PHE A 14 3.02 10.22 0.98
N SER A 15 3.01 10.57 2.27
CA SER A 15 2.44 9.73 3.33
C SER A 15 0.94 9.57 3.17
N PHE A 16 0.22 10.65 2.84
CA PHE A 16 -1.22 10.59 2.59
C PHE A 16 -1.54 9.72 1.38
N LEU A 17 -0.82 9.90 0.27
CA LEU A 17 -0.99 9.09 -0.93
C LEU A 17 -0.64 7.62 -0.67
N PHE A 18 0.42 7.36 0.10
CA PHE A 18 0.80 6.01 0.52
C PHE A 18 -0.32 5.37 1.34
N ASP A 19 -0.84 6.05 2.35
CA ASP A 19 -1.92 5.56 3.20
C ASP A 19 -3.20 5.29 2.40
N TYR A 20 -3.56 6.21 1.51
CA TYR A 20 -4.69 6.03 0.61
C TYR A 20 -4.53 4.80 -0.29
N LYS A 21 -3.35 4.64 -0.92
CA LYS A 21 -3.06 3.47 -1.76
C LYS A 21 -3.13 2.16 -0.98
N MET A 22 -2.62 2.14 0.25
CA MET A 22 -2.65 0.95 1.09
C MET A 22 -4.08 0.60 1.51
N GLU A 23 -4.91 1.60 1.82
CA GLU A 23 -6.32 1.39 2.15
C GLU A 23 -7.13 0.86 0.96
N VAL A 24 -6.86 1.36 -0.24
CA VAL A 24 -7.45 0.81 -1.47
C VAL A 24 -6.99 -0.64 -1.68
N ALA A 25 -5.69 -0.93 -1.50
CA ALA A 25 -5.16 -2.28 -1.63
C ALA A 25 -5.83 -3.25 -0.65
N ARG A 26 -6.03 -2.84 0.60
CA ARG A 26 -6.72 -3.63 1.63
C ARG A 26 -8.13 -4.00 1.19
N LYS A 27 -8.92 -3.03 0.73
CA LYS A 27 -10.30 -3.27 0.25
C LYS A 27 -10.34 -4.21 -0.96
N LEU A 28 -9.41 -4.06 -1.90
CA LEU A 28 -9.32 -4.96 -3.05
C LEU A 28 -8.96 -6.39 -2.65
N LEU A 29 -8.06 -6.57 -1.67
CA LEU A 29 -7.73 -7.88 -1.14
C LEU A 29 -8.91 -8.53 -0.40
N GLU A 30 -9.65 -7.75 0.39
CA GLU A 30 -10.83 -8.22 1.13
C GLU A 30 -11.99 -8.59 0.23
N SER A 31 -12.12 -7.95 -0.95
CA SER A 31 -13.14 -8.32 -1.93
C SER A 31 -12.98 -9.74 -2.46
N GLY A 32 -11.77 -10.32 -2.40
CA GLY A 32 -11.46 -11.63 -2.99
C GLY A 32 -11.47 -11.67 -4.52
N GLU A 33 -11.80 -10.56 -5.19
CA GLU A 33 -11.88 -10.47 -6.65
C GLU A 33 -10.50 -10.49 -7.33
N TYR A 34 -9.44 -10.11 -6.61
CA TYR A 34 -8.10 -9.92 -7.16
C TYR A 34 -7.05 -10.65 -6.34
N ASN A 35 -6.07 -11.24 -7.04
CA ASN A 35 -4.91 -11.79 -6.38
C ASN A 35 -3.91 -10.68 -5.98
N VAL A 36 -2.95 -11.04 -5.13
CA VAL A 36 -1.95 -10.10 -4.57
C VAL A 36 -1.19 -9.31 -5.65
N ASN A 37 -0.86 -9.91 -6.78
CA ASN A 37 -0.12 -9.24 -7.85
C ASN A 37 -1.00 -8.23 -8.58
N GLU A 38 -2.25 -8.59 -8.88
CA GLU A 38 -3.22 -7.70 -9.53
C GLU A 38 -3.51 -6.47 -8.66
N VAL A 39 -3.67 -6.66 -7.34
CA VAL A 39 -3.83 -5.55 -6.40
C VAL A 39 -2.61 -4.62 -6.44
N GLY A 40 -1.39 -5.18 -6.42
CA GLY A 40 -0.16 -4.39 -6.49
C GLY A 40 -0.09 -3.52 -7.75
N LEU A 41 -0.43 -4.08 -8.91
CA LEU A 41 -0.48 -3.33 -10.16
C LEU A 41 -1.52 -2.20 -10.11
N ARG A 42 -2.72 -2.48 -9.58
CA ARG A 42 -3.82 -1.49 -9.48
C ARG A 42 -3.51 -0.31 -8.59
N VAL A 43 -2.74 -0.51 -7.52
CA VAL A 43 -2.30 0.58 -6.63
C VAL A 43 -0.97 1.22 -7.07
N GLY A 44 -0.47 0.84 -8.25
CA GLY A 44 0.63 1.50 -8.96
C GLY A 44 2.02 0.99 -8.59
N TYR A 45 2.16 -0.30 -8.22
CA TYR A 45 3.45 -0.96 -8.06
C TYR A 45 3.77 -1.81 -9.29
N SER A 46 4.96 -1.64 -9.86
CA SER A 46 5.41 -2.41 -11.02
C SER A 46 5.81 -3.84 -10.69
N THR A 47 6.04 -4.17 -9.40
CA THR A 47 6.42 -5.52 -8.96
C THR A 47 5.65 -5.92 -7.70
N GLY A 48 5.30 -7.21 -7.63
CA GLY A 48 4.64 -7.78 -6.45
C GLY A 48 5.49 -7.65 -5.19
N SER A 49 6.81 -7.81 -5.30
CA SER A 49 7.74 -7.70 -4.15
C SER A 49 7.73 -6.30 -3.51
N HIS A 50 7.72 -5.24 -4.31
CA HIS A 50 7.64 -3.87 -3.78
C HIS A 50 6.29 -3.60 -3.11
N PHE A 51 5.20 -4.07 -3.71
CA PHE A 51 3.88 -3.98 -3.10
C PHE A 51 3.82 -4.73 -1.77
N ILE A 52 4.31 -5.97 -1.71
CA ILE A 52 4.30 -6.79 -0.49
C ILE A 52 5.10 -6.12 0.62
N ALA A 53 6.26 -5.55 0.31
CA ALA A 53 7.07 -4.82 1.29
C ALA A 53 6.35 -3.57 1.82
N ALA A 54 5.74 -2.79 0.94
CA ALA A 54 4.95 -1.62 1.31
C ALA A 54 3.72 -1.97 2.16
N PHE A 55 2.97 -2.98 1.77
CA PHE A 55 1.80 -3.45 2.52
C PHE A 55 2.20 -3.95 3.90
N LYS A 56 3.28 -4.74 4.00
CA LYS A 56 3.81 -5.19 5.29
C LYS A 56 4.27 -4.04 6.17
N LYS A 57 4.84 -2.98 5.59
CA LYS A 57 5.20 -1.76 6.33
C LYS A 57 3.98 -1.08 6.95
N LYS A 58 2.84 -1.03 6.25
CA LYS A 58 1.60 -0.39 6.76
C LYS A 58 0.83 -1.26 7.75
N TYR A 59 0.67 -2.55 7.46
CA TYR A 59 -0.25 -3.45 8.16
C TYR A 59 0.45 -4.53 9.01
N GLY A 60 1.78 -4.55 9.06
CA GLY A 60 2.56 -5.49 9.88
C GLY A 60 2.61 -6.93 9.36
N THR A 61 1.86 -7.27 8.30
CA THR A 61 1.79 -8.61 7.73
C THR A 61 1.78 -8.59 6.20
N THR A 62 2.05 -9.72 5.56
CA THR A 62 2.02 -9.80 4.08
C THR A 62 0.57 -9.86 3.59
N PRO A 63 0.27 -9.39 2.36
CA PRO A 63 -1.07 -9.45 1.78
C PRO A 63 -1.70 -10.85 1.85
N LYS A 64 -0.92 -11.89 1.53
CA LYS A 64 -1.39 -13.29 1.58
C LYS A 64 -1.78 -13.71 2.99
N LYS A 65 -0.98 -13.37 4.00
CA LYS A 65 -1.31 -13.68 5.41
C LYS A 65 -2.52 -12.88 5.89
N TYR A 66 -2.67 -11.63 5.43
CA TYR A 66 -3.79 -10.76 5.78
C TYR A 66 -5.14 -11.36 5.36
N ILE A 67 -5.26 -11.81 4.10
CA ILE A 67 -6.50 -12.40 3.61
C ILE A 67 -6.79 -13.77 4.22
N THR A 68 -5.76 -14.60 4.49
CA THR A 68 -5.96 -15.89 5.15
C THR A 68 -6.39 -15.76 6.61
N ALA A 69 -5.98 -14.71 7.31
CA ALA A 69 -6.40 -14.44 8.69
C ALA A 69 -7.80 -13.82 8.80
N SER A 70 -8.36 -13.32 7.70
CA SER A 70 -9.68 -12.67 7.67
C SER A 70 -10.80 -13.63 7.21
N SER A 71 -10.46 -14.90 6.95
CA SER A 71 -11.37 -16.00 6.59
C SER A 71 -11.69 -16.88 7.79
#